data_AF-A0AAX2TLE8-F1
#
_entry.id   AF-A0AAX2TLE8-F1
#
_cell.length_a   1.000
_cell.length_b   1.000
_cell.length_c   1.000
_cell.angle_alpha   90.00
_cell.angle_beta   90.00
_cell.angle_gamma   90.00
#
_symmetry.space_group_name_H-M   'P 1'
#
loop_
_entity.id
_entity.type
_entity.pdbx_description
1 polymer ?
#
loop_
_entity_poly.entity_id
_entity_poly.type
_entity_poly.pdbx_seq_one_letter_code
_entity_poly.pdbx_strand_id
1 'polypeptide(L)'
;IASTSTASVGGGGYLVQVSSQKNEADAQSSYRTLQGKYRSVLGSQPLVVKRVDLGEKGVYYRAFAGPFASSEEASQLCKSLMSAGGPQCLIQRN
;
A
#
# COMPACT_ATOMS: atom_id res chain seq x y z
N ILE A 1 24.23 8.69 -23.69
CA ILE A 1 24.25 7.34 -23.09
C ILE A 1 23.90 7.42 -21.62
N ALA A 2 23.04 6.50 -21.17
CA ALA A 2 22.76 6.11 -19.78
C ALA A 2 22.06 7.11 -18.85
N SER A 3 20.73 6.98 -18.80
CA SER A 3 19.91 7.33 -17.64
C SER A 3 20.19 6.33 -16.51
N THR A 4 20.99 6.71 -15.53
CA THR A 4 21.11 5.96 -14.28
C THR A 4 20.17 6.57 -13.25
N SER A 5 18.98 5.99 -13.15
CA SER A 5 18.10 6.19 -12.00
C SER A 5 18.75 5.52 -10.80
N THR A 6 19.64 6.25 -10.12
CA THR A 6 20.16 5.84 -8.82
C THR A 6 18.99 5.90 -7.84
N ALA A 7 18.31 4.76 -7.67
CA ALA A 7 17.30 4.56 -6.66
C ALA A 7 17.91 4.95 -5.32
N SER A 8 17.54 6.15 -4.85
CA SER A 8 18.07 6.74 -3.64
C SER A 8 17.84 5.78 -2.49
N VAL A 9 18.93 5.24 -1.95
CA VAL A 9 18.98 4.56 -0.66
C VAL A 9 18.58 5.59 0.38
N GLY A 10 17.34 5.49 0.86
CA GLY A 10 16.82 6.27 1.98
C GLY A 10 16.13 5.28 2.90
N GLY A 11 16.63 5.13 4.12
CA GLY A 11 16.10 4.25 5.15
C GLY A 11 14.74 4.73 5.69
N GLY A 12 13.72 4.74 4.82
CA GLY A 12 12.33 5.06 5.12
C GLY A 12 11.48 3.84 4.83
N GLY A 13 10.71 3.39 5.83
CA GLY A 13 9.90 2.17 5.73
C GLY A 13 8.99 2.18 4.49
N TYR A 14 8.82 1.01 3.90
CA TYR A 14 7.96 0.79 2.74
C TYR A 14 6.52 0.60 3.19
N LEU A 15 5.58 1.06 2.38
CA LEU A 15 4.15 0.93 2.61
C LEU A 15 3.54 0.26 1.38
N VAL A 16 2.68 -0.73 1.57
CA VAL A 16 1.97 -1.38 0.47
C VAL A 16 0.59 -0.78 0.39
N GLN A 17 0.34 0.04 -0.63
CA GLN A 17 -0.98 0.52 -0.95
C GLN A 17 -1.83 -0.66 -1.41
N VAL A 18 -2.91 -0.96 -0.71
CA VAL A 18 -3.84 -2.04 -1.10
C VAL A 18 -5.14 -1.50 -1.66
N SER A 19 -5.48 -0.23 -1.41
CA SER A 19 -6.69 0.41 -1.95
C SER A 19 -6.50 1.92 -2.06
N SER A 20 -7.13 2.55 -3.06
CA SER A 20 -7.15 4.01 -3.22
C SER A 20 -8.58 4.45 -3.49
N GLN A 21 -9.18 5.13 -2.52
CA GLN A 21 -10.57 5.56 -2.57
C GLN A 21 -10.66 7.08 -2.54
N LYS A 22 -11.82 7.61 -2.93
CA LYS A 22 -12.11 9.05 -2.77
C LYS A 22 -12.54 9.41 -1.34
N ASN A 23 -12.90 8.40 -0.54
CA ASN A 23 -13.41 8.55 0.82
C ASN A 23 -12.61 7.73 1.82
N GLU A 24 -12.38 8.28 3.02
CA GLU A 24 -11.68 7.60 4.10
C GLU A 24 -12.44 6.37 4.60
N ALA A 25 -13.75 6.50 4.79
CA ALA A 25 -14.61 5.40 5.24
C ALA A 25 -14.60 4.21 4.27
N ASP A 26 -14.58 4.49 2.96
CA ASP A 26 -14.52 3.43 1.94
C ASP A 26 -13.14 2.75 1.92
N ALA A 27 -12.07 3.53 2.08
CA ALA A 27 -10.71 2.99 2.20
C ALA A 27 -10.58 2.09 3.44
N GLN A 28 -11.11 2.50 4.59
CA GLN A 28 -11.13 1.71 5.82
C GLN A 28 -11.99 0.45 5.69
N SER A 29 -13.19 0.57 5.13
CA SER A 29 -14.12 -0.56 4.96
C SER A 29 -13.56 -1.61 4.01
N SER A 30 -13.02 -1.16 2.87
CA SER A 30 -12.30 -2.00 1.92
C SER A 30 -11.14 -2.71 2.61
N TYR A 31 -10.29 -1.97 3.35
CA TYR A 31 -9.18 -2.58 4.07
C TYR A 31 -9.61 -3.59 5.11
N ARG A 32 -10.65 -3.31 5.92
CA ARG A 32 -11.16 -4.26 6.91
C ARG A 32 -11.66 -5.54 6.26
N THR A 33 -12.35 -5.44 5.13
CA THR A 33 -12.81 -6.60 4.35
C THR A 33 -11.62 -7.42 3.84
N LEU A 34 -10.60 -6.75 3.30
CA LEU A 34 -9.36 -7.38 2.85
C LEU A 34 -8.58 -7.99 4.01
N GLN A 35 -8.52 -7.34 5.16
CA GLN A 35 -7.86 -7.84 6.35
C GLN A 35 -8.56 -9.09 6.89
N GLY A 36 -9.90 -9.13 6.83
CA GLY A 36 -10.68 -10.32 7.17
C GLY A 36 -10.44 -11.49 6.22
N LYS A 37 -10.46 -11.22 4.90
CA LYS A 37 -10.24 -12.22 3.85
C LYS A 37 -8.80 -12.73 3.79
N TYR A 38 -7.85 -11.81 3.89
CA TYR A 38 -6.42 -12.02 3.76
C TYR A 38 -5.72 -11.86 5.10
N ARG A 39 -6.32 -12.41 6.17
CA ARG A 39 -5.80 -12.31 7.54
C ARG A 39 -4.38 -12.87 7.66
N SER A 40 -4.05 -13.89 6.87
CA SER A 40 -2.69 -14.47 6.80
C SER A 40 -1.65 -13.52 6.21
N VAL A 41 -2.07 -12.50 5.44
CA VAL A 41 -1.18 -11.56 4.74
C VAL A 41 -1.24 -10.18 5.37
N LEU A 42 -2.44 -9.61 5.52
CA LEU A 42 -2.69 -8.27 6.06
C LEU A 42 -3.04 -8.26 7.56
N GLY A 43 -3.32 -9.41 8.17
CA GLY A 43 -3.77 -9.46 9.57
C GLY A 43 -2.72 -8.94 10.54
N SER A 44 -1.44 -9.19 10.26
CA SER A 44 -0.32 -8.70 11.06
C SER A 44 0.11 -7.28 10.70
N GLN A 45 -0.49 -6.66 9.68
CA GLN A 45 -0.09 -5.35 9.20
C GLN A 45 -1.08 -4.25 9.61
N PRO A 46 -0.63 -3.16 10.24
CA PRO A 46 -1.49 -2.07 10.60
C PRO A 46 -2.04 -1.39 9.33
N LEU A 47 -3.31 -0.98 9.41
CA LEU A 47 -3.92 -0.12 8.42
C LEU A 47 -3.39 1.30 8.59
N VAL A 48 -2.74 1.81 7.55
CA VAL A 48 -2.33 3.21 7.47
C VAL A 48 -3.12 3.88 6.34
N VAL A 49 -4.07 4.74 6.68
CA VAL A 49 -4.77 5.54 5.66
C VAL A 49 -4.06 6.86 5.51
N LYS A 50 -3.64 7.18 4.29
CA LYS A 50 -2.98 8.45 3.97
C LYS A 50 -3.82 9.24 2.98
N ARG A 51 -4.09 10.49 3.36
CA ARG A 51 -4.77 11.46 2.51
C ARG A 51 -3.77 12.02 1.50
N VAL A 52 -4.09 11.89 0.23
CA VAL A 52 -3.30 12.37 -0.90
C VAL A 52 -4.14 13.39 -1.65
N ASP A 53 -3.74 14.65 -1.58
CA ASP A 53 -4.35 15.70 -2.38
C ASP A 53 -3.75 15.64 -3.79
N LEU A 54 -4.59 15.42 -4.80
CA LEU A 54 -4.19 15.38 -6.21
C LEU A 54 -4.55 16.69 -6.93
N GLY A 55 -4.73 17.80 -6.19
CA GLY A 55 -5.09 19.11 -6.74
C GLY A 55 -6.42 19.06 -7.48
N GLU A 56 -6.38 19.25 -8.80
CA GLU A 56 -7.58 19.25 -9.66
C GLU A 56 -8.37 17.93 -9.65
N LYS A 57 -7.71 16.81 -9.34
CA LYS A 57 -8.40 15.52 -9.18
C LYS A 57 -9.12 15.37 -7.83
N GLY A 58 -8.84 16.26 -6.89
CA GLY A 58 -9.37 16.25 -5.53
C GLY A 58 -8.56 15.39 -4.56
N VAL A 59 -9.11 15.23 -3.37
CA VAL A 59 -8.51 14.46 -2.28
C VAL A 59 -8.82 12.97 -2.44
N TYR A 60 -7.80 12.13 -2.32
CA TYR A 60 -7.93 10.68 -2.30
C TYR A 60 -7.39 10.12 -0.98
N TYR A 61 -8.02 9.07 -0.49
CA TYR A 61 -7.63 8.33 0.71
C TYR A 61 -7.09 6.97 0.28
N ARG A 62 -5.79 6.77 0.46
CA ARG A 62 -5.11 5.52 0.14
C ARG A 62 -4.93 4.70 1.40
N ALA A 63 -5.42 3.47 1.38
CA ALA A 63 -5.18 2.49 2.43
C ALA A 63 -3.88 1.75 2.14
N PHE A 64 -2.95 1.83 3.09
CA PHE A 64 -1.68 1.16 3.09
C PHE A 64 -1.64 0.10 4.19
N ALA A 65 -0.91 -0.98 3.93
CA ALA A 65 -0.46 -1.95 4.91
C ALA A 65 1.03 -1.69 5.17
N GLY A 66 1.50 -1.83 6.41
CA GLY A 66 2.91 -1.59 6.75
C GLY A 66 3.09 -0.39 7.68
N PRO A 67 4.24 -0.27 8.35
CA PRO A 67 5.52 -0.11 7.66
C PRO A 67 6.35 -1.40 7.52
N PHE A 68 6.95 -1.59 6.35
CA PHE A 68 7.89 -2.65 6.04
C PHE A 68 9.33 -2.13 6.09
N ALA A 69 10.28 -2.95 6.52
CA ALA A 69 11.68 -2.55 6.53
C ALA A 69 12.28 -2.58 5.11
N SER A 70 11.82 -3.51 4.28
CA SER A 70 12.35 -3.74 2.94
C SER A 70 11.28 -3.75 1.85
N SER A 71 11.67 -3.30 0.65
CA SER A 71 10.82 -3.38 -0.56
C SER A 71 10.46 -4.83 -0.90
N GLU A 72 11.33 -5.79 -0.60
CA GLU A 72 11.09 -7.21 -0.83
C GLU A 72 9.96 -7.76 0.03
N GLU A 73 9.87 -7.37 1.31
CA GLU A 73 8.76 -7.77 2.19
C GLU A 73 7.44 -7.19 1.68
N ALA A 74 7.45 -5.91 1.31
CA ALA A 74 6.32 -5.23 0.69
C ALA A 74 5.90 -5.91 -0.63
N SER A 75 6.86 -6.32 -1.45
CA SER A 75 6.64 -7.03 -2.72
C SER A 75 6.06 -8.42 -2.52
N GLN A 76 6.57 -9.18 -1.55
CA GLN A 76 6.06 -10.51 -1.21
C GLN A 76 4.63 -10.41 -0.73
N LEU A 77 4.33 -9.47 0.16
CA LEU A 77 2.98 -9.23 0.64
C LEU A 77 2.02 -8.86 -0.50
N CYS A 78 2.44 -7.95 -1.37
CA CYS A 78 1.68 -7.57 -2.56
C CYS A 78 1.40 -8.78 -3.47
N LYS A 79 2.42 -9.60 -3.75
CA LYS A 79 2.28 -10.83 -4.54
C LYS A 79 1.34 -11.82 -3.88
N SER A 80 1.46 -12.06 -2.58
CA SER A 80 0.58 -12.97 -1.83
C SER A 80 -0.86 -12.47 -1.85
N LEU A 81 -1.08 -11.16 -1.72
CA LEU A 81 -2.41 -10.57 -1.79
C LEU A 81 -3.03 -10.74 -3.18
N MET A 82 -2.29 -10.41 -4.23
CA MET A 82 -2.74 -10.56 -5.62
C MET A 82 -2.98 -12.03 -5.96
N SER A 83 -2.10 -12.94 -5.55
CA SER A 83 -2.25 -14.38 -5.76
C SER A 83 -3.45 -14.97 -5.03
N ALA A 84 -3.87 -14.35 -3.92
CA ALA A 84 -5.08 -14.71 -3.20
C ALA A 84 -6.35 -14.04 -3.81
N GLY A 85 -6.22 -13.33 -4.93
CA GLY A 85 -7.32 -12.64 -5.61
C GLY A 85 -7.66 -11.27 -5.01
N GLY A 86 -6.75 -10.69 -4.24
CA GLY A 86 -6.90 -9.36 -3.66
C GLY A 86 -6.67 -8.23 -4.67
N PRO A 87 -6.83 -6.97 -4.24
CA PRO A 87 -6.69 -5.80 -5.09
C PRO A 87 -5.24 -5.58 -5.52
N GLN A 88 -5.07 -4.86 -6.63
CA GLN A 88 -3.76 -4.46 -7.10
C GLN A 88 -3.05 -3.63 -6.03
N CYS A 89 -1.89 -4.11 -5.59
CA CYS A 89 -1.10 -3.41 -4.57
C CYS A 89 0.04 -2.62 -5.19
N LEU A 90 0.37 -1.49 -4.56
CA LEU A 90 1.43 -0.58 -5.03
C LEU A 90 2.39 -0.30 -3.87
N ILE A 91 3.68 -0.58 -4.06
CA ILE A 91 4.68 -0.28 -3.05
C ILE A 91 5.02 1.21 -3.13
N GLN A 92 4.84 1.90 -2.01
CA GLN A 92 5.24 3.27 -1.80
C GLN A 92 6.39 3.30 -0.79
N ARG A 93 7.46 3.99 -1.16
CA ARG A 93 8.54 4.30 -0.23
C ARG A 93 8.17 5.60 0.50
N ASN A 94 8.26 5.61 1.83
CA ASN A 94 8.01 6.81 2.62
C ASN A 94 9.20 7.78 2.59
#